data_AF-A0A6S6S2V4-F1
#
_entry.id   AF-A0A6S6S2V4-F1
#
_cell.length_a   1.000
_cell.length_b   1.000
_cell.length_c   1.000
_cell.angle_alpha   90.00
_cell.angle_beta   90.00
_cell.angle_gamma   90.00
#
_symmetry.space_group_name_H-M   'P 1'
#
loop_
_entity.id
_entity.type
_entity.pdbx_description
1 polymer ?
#
loop_
_entity_poly.entity_id
_entity_poly.type
_entity_poly.pdbx_seq_one_letter_code
_entity_poly.pdbx_strand_id
1 'polypeptide(L)' 'MRDMYPKGYFVTIFAKPAGRPLVDNYVIDIPKNTWIEQPWDMEKEVFIKPLCEQ' A
#
# COMPACT_ATOMS: atom_id res chain seq x y z
N MET A 1 -13.59 -10.36 -8.74
CA MET A 1 -12.23 -10.98 -8.82
C MET A 1 -12.28 -12.47 -8.51
N ARG A 2 -12.95 -12.87 -7.42
CA ARG A 2 -13.22 -14.29 -7.15
C ARG A 2 -14.13 -14.92 -8.21
N ASP A 3 -15.02 -14.14 -8.80
CA ASP A 3 -15.82 -14.62 -9.94
C ASP A 3 -14.99 -14.82 -11.21
N MET A 4 -13.93 -14.03 -11.40
CA MET A 4 -13.06 -14.12 -12.59
C MET A 4 -11.97 -15.20 -12.42
N TYR A 5 -11.44 -15.36 -11.22
CA TYR A 5 -10.38 -16.31 -10.88
C TYR A 5 -10.76 -17.12 -9.64
N PRO A 6 -11.75 -18.01 -9.72
CA PRO A 6 -12.30 -18.71 -8.56
C PRO A 6 -11.32 -19.67 -7.89
N LYS A 7 -10.28 -20.10 -8.61
CA LYS A 7 -9.23 -21.00 -8.10
C LYS A 7 -7.92 -20.26 -7.79
N GLY A 8 -7.87 -18.94 -7.96
CA GLY A 8 -6.66 -18.16 -7.73
C GLY A 8 -6.43 -17.89 -6.25
N TYR A 9 -5.19 -18.10 -5.78
CA TYR A 9 -4.78 -17.69 -4.44
C TYR A 9 -4.39 -16.21 -4.46
N PHE A 10 -5.27 -15.34 -3.97
CA PHE A 10 -5.13 -13.90 -4.11
C PHE A 10 -4.45 -13.29 -2.88
N VAL A 11 -3.29 -12.68 -3.11
CA VAL A 11 -2.44 -12.11 -2.06
C VAL A 11 -2.14 -10.64 -2.30
N THR A 12 -1.88 -9.90 -1.23
CA THR A 12 -1.50 -8.48 -1.27
C THR A 12 -0.34 -8.21 -0.32
N ILE A 13 0.45 -7.14 -0.52
CA ILE A 13 1.50 -6.78 0.44
C ILE A 13 0.89 -6.13 1.70
N PHE A 14 -0.05 -5.21 1.49
CA PHE A 14 -0.73 -4.46 2.55
C PHE A 14 -2.23 -4.70 2.51
N ALA A 15 -2.85 -4.91 3.68
CA ALA A 15 -4.31 -5.00 3.80
C ALA A 15 -4.86 -3.98 4.80
N LYS A 16 -5.89 -3.24 4.38
CA LYS A 16 -6.71 -2.40 5.27
C LYS A 16 -7.88 -3.23 5.83
N PRO A 17 -8.48 -2.86 6.98
CA PRO A 17 -9.54 -3.65 7.63
C PRO A 17 -10.69 -4.05 6.70
N ALA A 18 -11.12 -3.14 5.81
CA ALA A 18 -12.21 -3.41 4.87
C ALA A 18 -11.83 -4.41 3.75
N GLY A 19 -10.54 -4.50 3.39
CA GLY A 19 -10.06 -5.38 2.32
C GLY A 19 -9.53 -6.73 2.82
N ARG A 20 -9.21 -6.84 4.12
CA ARG A 20 -8.70 -8.06 4.75
C ARG A 20 -9.56 -9.32 4.54
N PRO A 21 -10.92 -9.30 4.64
CA PRO A 21 -11.72 -10.50 4.40
C PRO A 21 -11.80 -10.89 2.90
N LEU A 22 -11.26 -10.05 2.01
CA LEU A 22 -11.29 -10.26 0.57
C LEU A 22 -9.93 -10.74 0.03
N VAL A 23 -8.97 -11.14 0.86
CA VAL A 23 -7.66 -11.65 0.43
C VAL A 23 -7.38 -12.98 1.11
N ASP A 24 -6.70 -13.89 0.42
CA ASP A 24 -6.34 -15.18 0.98
C ASP A 24 -5.10 -15.04 1.90
N ASN A 25 -4.20 -14.11 1.59
CA ASN A 25 -3.08 -13.75 2.45
C ASN A 25 -2.59 -12.32 2.22
N TYR A 26 -1.89 -11.77 3.20
CA TYR A 26 -1.18 -10.50 3.11
C TYR A 26 -0.07 -10.42 4.17
N VAL A 27 0.86 -9.47 3.99
CA VAL A 27 2.04 -9.37 4.88
C VAL A 27 1.83 -8.38 6.02
N ILE A 28 1.33 -7.18 5.72
CA ILE A 28 1.27 -6.07 6.69
C ILE A 28 -0.16 -5.54 6.82
N ASP A 29 -0.64 -5.48 8.07
CA ASP A 29 -1.88 -4.80 8.44
C ASP A 29 -1.67 -3.29 8.47
N ILE A 30 -2.54 -2.55 7.78
CA ILE A 30 -2.50 -1.08 7.76
C ILE A 30 -3.81 -0.51 8.29
N PRO A 31 -3.79 0.43 9.25
CA PRO A 31 -5.00 1.11 9.72
C PRO A 31 -5.79 1.76 8.58
N LYS A 32 -7.12 1.82 8.72
CA LYS A 32 -8.01 2.33 7.66
C LYS A 32 -7.65 3.76 7.22
N ASN A 33 -7.29 4.61 8.18
CA ASN A 33 -6.97 6.03 8.03
C ASN A 33 -5.52 6.31 7.63
N THR A 34 -4.67 5.29 7.49
CA THR A 34 -3.29 5.47 7.04
C THR A 34 -3.25 5.68 5.52
N TRP A 35 -2.59 6.76 5.10
CA TRP A 35 -2.22 6.97 3.69
C TRP A 35 -0.92 6.23 3.39
N ILE A 36 -0.88 5.50 2.28
CA ILE A 36 0.31 4.74 1.84
C ILE A 36 0.80 5.41 0.56
N GLU A 37 2.02 5.94 0.58
CA GLU A 37 2.74 6.31 -0.64
C GLU A 37 3.62 5.14 -1.05
N GLN A 38 3.48 4.68 -2.30
CA GLN A 38 4.27 3.56 -2.78
C GLN A 38 5.63 4.04 -3.28
N PRO A 39 6.68 3.21 -3.24
CA PRO A 39 8.01 3.62 -3.67
C PRO A 39 8.08 4.11 -5.12
N TRP A 40 7.17 3.64 -5.99
CA TRP A 40 7.09 4.06 -7.39
C TRP A 40 6.31 5.35 -7.62
N ASP A 41 5.56 5.82 -6.62
CA ASP A 41 4.91 7.14 -6.63
C ASP A 41 5.89 8.24 -6.16
N MET A 42 7.02 7.85 -5.56
CA MET A 42 8.02 8.76 -5.01
C MET A 42 9.16 9.03 -6.01
N GLU A 43 9.59 10.28 -6.09
CA GLU A 43 10.79 10.68 -6.81
C GLU A 43 11.98 10.78 -5.85
N LYS A 44 13.12 10.20 -6.23
CA LYS A 44 14.31 10.13 -5.36
C LYS A 44 15.04 11.47 -5.21
N GLU A 45 14.99 12.30 -6.25
CA GLU A 45 15.82 13.50 -6.40
C GLU A 45 14.90 14.72 -6.49
N VAL A 46 14.26 15.07 -5.36
CA VAL A 46 13.45 16.28 -5.26
C VAL A 46 14.22 17.32 -4.45
N PHE A 47 14.34 18.54 -4.98
CA PHE A 47 14.95 19.63 -4.21
C PHE A 47 14.06 20.01 -3.03
N ILE A 48 14.63 19.96 -1.82
CA ILE A 48 14.00 20.43 -0.59
C ILE A 48 14.80 21.63 -0.08
N LYS A 49 14.12 22.76 0.14
CA LYS A 49 14.77 23.97 0.67
C LYS A 49 15.38 23.71 2.05
N PRO A 50 16.53 24.34 2.38
CA PRO A 50 17.12 24.29 3.72
C PRO A 50 16.14 24.78 4.80
N LEU A 51 16.25 24.24 6.01
CA LEU A 51 15.39 24.60 7.14
C LEU A 51 15.65 26.03 7.67
N CYS A 52 16.84 26.59 7.45
CA CYS A 52 17.19 27.96 7.76
C CYS A 52 18.18 28.51 6.73
N GLU A 53 18.18 29.83 6.56
CA GLU A 53 19.17 30.54 5.74
C GLU A 53 20.55 30.48 6.41
N GLN A 54 21.61 30.53 5.60
CA GLN A 54 23.00 30.57 6.08
C GLN A 54 23.38 31.98 6.58
#